data_AF-A0A5A5S4F3-F1
#
_entry.id   AF-A0A5A5S4F3-F1
#
_cell.length_a   1.000
_cell.length_b   1.000
_cell.length_c   1.000
_cell.angle_alpha   90.00
_cell.angle_beta   90.00
_cell.angle_gamma   90.00
#
_symmetry.space_group_name_H-M   'P 1'
#
loop_
_entity.id
_entity.type
_entity.pdbx_description
1 polymer ?
#
loop_
_entity_poly.entity_id
_entity_poly.type
_entity_poly.pdbx_seq_one_letter_code
_entity_poly.pdbx_strand_id
1 'polypeptide(L)'
;MPIPILVWVVAAAVVSFSVGYFWEDVIKPWAIQAAGRILDYIDSRLKYFSEAIVSLTKKGRDYIAELKVYTQDKKSGEYEVETEKKRISASEIPDDILSQLEQQKKIEVGRIETKR
;
A
#
# COMPACT_ATOMS: atom_id res chain seq x y z
N MET A 1 16.15 -11.45 9.85
CA MET A 1 15.10 -11.32 10.89
C MET A 1 13.82 -11.90 10.31
N PRO A 2 12.94 -12.56 11.08
CA PRO A 2 11.63 -12.93 10.56
C PRO A 2 10.89 -11.64 10.18
N ILE A 3 10.46 -11.55 8.92
CA ILE A 3 9.63 -10.44 8.44
C ILE A 3 8.41 -10.39 9.38
N PRO A 4 8.12 -9.26 10.06
CA PRO A 4 6.92 -9.17 10.88
C PRO A 4 5.72 -9.55 10.02
N ILE A 5 4.77 -10.31 10.56
CA ILE A 5 3.56 -10.69 9.81
C ILE A 5 2.80 -9.40 9.51
N LEU A 6 2.98 -8.88 8.30
CA LEU A 6 2.29 -7.69 7.81
C LEU A 6 0.85 -8.10 7.49
N VAL A 7 -0.05 -7.86 8.45
CA VAL A 7 -1.48 -8.10 8.25
C VAL A 7 -2.06 -6.92 7.48
N TRP A 8 -2.34 -7.17 6.21
CA TRP A 8 -2.97 -6.21 5.33
C TRP A 8 -4.49 -6.34 5.36
N VAL A 9 -5.18 -5.21 5.42
CA VAL A 9 -6.63 -5.09 5.38
C VAL A 9 -7.02 -4.28 4.15
N VAL A 10 -8.01 -4.77 3.40
CA VAL A 10 -8.58 -4.05 2.26
C VAL A 10 -9.32 -2.80 2.79
N ALA A 11 -9.13 -1.67 2.15
CA ALA A 11 -9.75 -0.42 2.58
C ALA A 11 -11.27 -0.48 2.45
N ALA A 12 -11.98 -0.03 3.49
CA ALA A 12 -13.44 -0.08 3.57
C ALA A 12 -14.16 0.76 2.49
N ALA A 13 -13.46 1.70 1.85
CA ALA A 13 -14.00 2.48 0.73
C ALA A 13 -14.10 1.65 -0.58
N VAL A 14 -13.38 0.53 -0.66
CA VAL A 14 -13.21 -0.26 -1.89
C VAL A 14 -13.65 -1.70 -1.61
N VAL A 15 -14.91 -1.87 -1.16
CA VAL A 15 -15.44 -3.18 -0.79
C VAL A 15 -16.38 -3.67 -1.89
N SER A 16 -15.80 -4.30 -2.92
CA SER A 16 -16.53 -5.16 -3.86
C SER A 16 -15.80 -6.50 -3.99
N PHE A 17 -16.50 -7.55 -4.41
CA PHE A 17 -15.92 -8.89 -4.56
C PHE A 17 -14.72 -8.90 -5.52
N SER A 18 -14.80 -8.12 -6.60
CA SER A 18 -13.74 -7.94 -7.61
C SER A 18 -12.46 -7.32 -7.02
N VAL A 19 -12.60 -6.49 -5.99
CA VAL A 19 -11.47 -5.85 -5.30
C VAL A 19 -10.67 -6.88 -4.52
N GLY A 20 -11.32 -7.90 -3.94
CA GLY A 20 -10.64 -8.95 -3.20
C GLY A 20 -9.61 -9.68 -4.06
N TYR A 21 -10.00 -10.10 -5.27
CA TYR A 21 -9.08 -10.74 -6.23
C TYR A 21 -7.98 -9.80 -6.68
N PHE A 22 -8.33 -8.59 -7.11
CA PHE A 22 -7.32 -7.61 -7.52
C PHE A 22 -6.31 -7.30 -6.39
N TRP A 23 -6.80 -7.20 -5.15
CA TRP A 23 -5.96 -7.00 -3.99
C TRP A 23 -5.02 -8.18 -3.79
N GLU A 24 -5.54 -9.41 -3.71
CA GLU A 24 -4.76 -10.61 -3.41
C GLU A 24 -3.79 -11.00 -4.54
N ASP A 25 -4.19 -10.87 -5.81
CA ASP A 25 -3.39 -11.32 -6.96
C ASP A 25 -2.45 -10.25 -7.52
N VAL A 26 -2.83 -8.97 -7.49
CA VAL A 26 -2.07 -7.90 -8.16
C VAL A 26 -1.34 -6.99 -7.18
N ILE A 27 -2.05 -6.52 -6.14
CA ILE A 27 -1.54 -5.49 -5.24
C ILE A 27 -0.71 -6.07 -4.11
N LYS A 28 -1.27 -7.00 -3.34
CA LYS A 28 -0.69 -7.57 -2.13
C LYS A 28 0.69 -8.20 -2.36
N PRO A 29 0.94 -8.99 -3.43
CA PRO A 29 2.25 -9.60 -3.64
C PRO A 29 3.33 -8.54 -3.91
N TRP A 30 3.01 -7.52 -4.71
CA TRP A 30 3.92 -6.40 -4.93
C TRP A 30 4.12 -5.57 -3.66
N ALA A 31 3.04 -5.25 -2.95
CA ALA A 31 3.09 -4.42 -1.74
C ALA A 31 3.92 -5.10 -0.64
N ILE A 32 3.79 -6.42 -0.46
CA ILE A 32 4.62 -7.19 0.48
C ILE A 32 6.09 -7.14 0.06
N GLN A 33 6.41 -7.31 -1.23
CA GLN A 33 7.79 -7.23 -1.70
C GLN A 33 8.38 -5.83 -1.54
N ALA A 34 7.62 -4.79 -1.88
CA ALA A 34 8.06 -3.40 -1.76
C ALA A 34 8.22 -3.00 -0.29
N ALA A 35 7.27 -3.35 0.58
CA ALA A 35 7.39 -3.15 2.02
C ALA A 35 8.57 -3.93 2.60
N GLY A 36 8.79 -5.18 2.18
CA GLY A 36 9.95 -5.97 2.57
C GLY A 36 11.28 -5.27 2.22
N ARG A 37 11.44 -4.79 0.98
CA ARG A 37 12.62 -4.02 0.56
C ARG A 37 12.84 -2.76 1.40
N ILE A 38 11.76 -2.03 1.68
CA ILE A 38 11.81 -0.82 2.51
C ILE A 38 12.23 -1.17 3.94
N LEU A 39 11.61 -2.20 4.54
CA LEU A 39 11.89 -2.63 5.89
C LEU A 39 13.30 -3.23 6.05
N ASP A 40 13.81 -3.92 5.03
CA ASP A 40 15.19 -4.41 5.00
C ASP A 40 16.20 -3.25 4.94
N TYR A 41 15.83 -2.15 4.29
CA TYR A 41 16.66 -0.94 4.25
C TYR A 41 16.63 -0.16 5.57
N ILE A 42 15.52 -0.23 6.30
CA ILE A 42 15.35 0.49 7.55
C ILE A 42 16.06 -0.24 8.69
N ASP A 43 16.94 0.48 9.41
CA ASP A 43 17.52 -0.05 10.64
C ASP A 43 16.44 -0.11 11.73
N SER A 44 15.86 -1.30 11.92
CA SER A 44 14.85 -1.59 12.95
C SER A 44 15.32 -1.33 14.39
N ARG A 45 16.62 -1.15 14.62
CA ARG A 45 17.16 -0.70 15.91
C ARG A 45 16.86 0.77 16.16
N LEU A 46 16.82 1.59 15.12
CA LEU A 46 16.63 3.04 15.18
C LEU A 46 15.19 3.45 14.90
N LYS A 47 14.51 2.76 13.98
CA LYS A 47 13.15 3.11 13.55
C LYS A 47 12.19 1.96 13.82
N TYR A 48 10.93 2.29 14.07
CA TYR A 48 9.86 1.30 14.08
C TYR A 48 8.86 1.57 12.96
N PHE A 49 8.33 0.48 12.42
CA PHE A 49 7.25 0.52 11.46
C PHE A 49 5.96 0.94 12.17
N SER A 50 5.32 2.00 11.66
CA SER A 50 4.04 2.49 12.18
C SER A 50 2.89 1.90 11.39
N GLU A 51 2.83 2.21 10.09
CA GLU A 51 1.78 1.75 9.20
C GLU A 51 2.25 1.74 7.75
N ALA A 52 1.52 1.03 6.90
CA ALA A 52 1.68 1.14 5.46
C ALA A 52 0.32 1.29 4.79
N ILE A 53 0.28 2.14 3.78
CA ILE A 53 -0.95 2.46 3.04
C ILE A 53 -0.67 2.27 1.57
N VAL A 54 -1.50 1.47 0.91
CA VAL A 54 -1.48 1.33 -0.54
C VAL A 54 -2.65 2.11 -1.12
N SER A 55 -2.32 2.99 -2.05
CA SER A 55 -3.29 3.82 -2.74
C SER A 55 -3.13 3.71 -4.25
N LEU A 56 -4.24 3.71 -4.97
CA LEU A 56 -4.24 3.84 -6.42
C LEU A 56 -4.50 5.29 -6.79
N THR A 57 -3.76 5.80 -7.75
CA THR A 57 -3.94 7.15 -8.29
C THR A 57 -3.99 7.11 -9.81
N LYS A 58 -4.98 7.77 -10.40
CA LYS A 58 -5.05 8.00 -11.85
C LYS A 58 -4.24 9.24 -12.23
N LYS A 59 -3.23 9.08 -13.05
CA LYS A 59 -2.44 10.15 -13.67
C LYS A 59 -2.67 10.15 -15.18
N GLY A 60 -3.68 10.90 -15.61
CA GLY A 60 -4.05 10.96 -17.03
C GLY A 60 -4.57 9.62 -17.52
N ARG A 61 -3.77 8.92 -18.35
CA ARG A 61 -4.06 7.57 -18.85
C ARG A 61 -3.43 6.46 -18.01
N ASP A 62 -2.57 6.81 -17.06
CA ASP A 62 -1.82 5.86 -16.26
C ASP A 62 -2.44 5.66 -14.89
N TYR A 63 -2.41 4.42 -14.43
CA TYR A 63 -2.79 4.05 -13.08
C TYR A 63 -1.53 3.70 -12.29
N ILE A 64 -1.35 4.36 -11.15
CA ILE A 64 -0.18 4.20 -10.30
C ILE A 64 -0.64 3.70 -8.94
N ALA A 65 -0.17 2.52 -8.56
CA ALA A 65 -0.19 2.07 -7.19
C ALA A 65 0.98 2.72 -6.44
N GLU A 66 0.67 3.34 -5.32
CA GLU A 66 1.61 4.03 -4.44
C GLU A 66 1.50 3.38 -3.06
N LEU A 67 2.59 2.72 -2.65
CA LEU A 67 2.79 2.19 -1.32
C LEU A 67 3.52 3.25 -0.50
N LYS A 68 2.92 3.71 0.59
CA LYS A 68 3.58 4.56 1.59
C LYS A 68 3.81 3.76 2.84
N VAL A 69 5.06 3.65 3.26
CA VAL A 69 5.48 3.03 4.51
C VAL A 69 5.87 4.15 5.47
N TYR A 70 5.12 4.25 6.56
CA TYR A 70 5.35 5.22 7.62
C TYR A 70 6.20 4.57 8.69
N THR A 71 7.34 5.20 8.96
CA THR A 71 8.23 4.80 10.05
C THR A 71 8.46 5.97 10.99
N GLN A 72 8.78 5.64 12.23
CA GLN A 72 9.08 6.65 13.22
C GLN A 72 10.43 6.36 13.86
N ASP A 73 11.26 7.40 13.95
CA ASP A 73 12.53 7.35 14.64
C ASP A 73 12.31 7.23 16.15
N LYS A 74 12.95 6.24 16.78
CA LYS A 74 12.82 5.96 18.22
C LYS A 74 13.48 7.02 19.10
N LYS A 75 14.45 7.77 18.56
CA LYS A 75 15.25 8.74 19.30
C LYS A 75 14.70 10.16 19.16
N SER A 76 14.42 10.61 17.92
CA SER A 76 13.87 11.95 17.70
C SER A 76 12.34 11.98 17.75
N GLY A 77 11.68 10.84 17.56
CA GLY A 77 10.22 10.78 17.40
C GLY A 77 9.74 11.30 16.04
N GLU A 78 10.64 11.65 15.13
CA GLU A 78 10.29 12.13 13.79
C GLU A 78 9.70 11.02 12.94
N TYR A 79 8.74 11.39 12.10
CA TYR A 79 8.12 10.49 11.14
C TYR A 79 8.83 10.61 9.80
N GLU A 80 9.13 9.46 9.22
CA GLU A 80 9.63 9.35 7.86
C GLU A 80 8.67 8.50 7.02
N VAL A 81 8.52 8.90 5.76
CA VAL A 81 7.70 8.21 4.78
C VAL A 81 8.58 7.73 3.65
N GLU A 82 8.62 6.42 3.49
CA GLU A 82 9.20 5.78 2.33
C GLU A 82 8.07 5.47 1.34
N THR A 83 8.28 5.76 0.06
CA THR A 83 7.25 5.60 -0.97
C THR A 83 7.76 4.75 -2.12
N GLU A 84 7.01 3.70 -2.47
CA GLU A 84 7.23 2.89 -3.66
C GLU A 84 6.05 3.04 -4.62
N LYS A 85 6.34 3.01 -5.93
CA LYS A 85 5.34 3.23 -6.97
C LYS A 85 5.45 2.17 -8.03
N LYS A 86 4.30 1.57 -8.36
CA LYS A 86 4.15 0.64 -9.48
C LYS A 86 3.10 1.15 -10.44
N ARG A 87 3.43 1.16 -11.73
CA ARG A 87 2.45 1.39 -12.79
C ARG A 87 1.63 0.12 -12.96
N ILE A 88 0.31 0.26 -13.02
CA ILE A 88 -0.64 -0.84 -13.20
C ILE A 88 -1.39 -0.62 -14.50
N SER A 89 -1.58 -1.70 -15.26
CA SER A 89 -2.39 -1.63 -16.47
C SER A 89 -3.86 -1.45 -16.11
N ALA A 90 -4.59 -0.64 -16.88
CA ALA A 90 -6.03 -0.50 -16.72
C ALA A 90 -6.75 -1.86 -16.77
N SER A 91 -6.24 -2.80 -17.58
CA SER A 91 -6.78 -4.16 -17.73
C SER A 91 -6.64 -5.04 -16.48
N GLU A 92 -5.71 -4.70 -15.59
CA GLU A 92 -5.52 -5.41 -14.32
C GLU A 92 -6.44 -4.86 -13.22
N ILE A 93 -7.05 -3.68 -13.44
CA ILE A 93 -7.87 -2.99 -12.45
C ILE A 93 -9.35 -3.30 -12.72
N PRO A 94 -10.10 -3.81 -11.73
CA PRO A 94 -11.54 -4.01 -11.85
C PRO A 94 -12.30 -2.73 -12.24
N ASP A 95 -13.36 -2.87 -13.05
CA ASP A 95 -14.17 -1.74 -13.53
C ASP A 95 -14.77 -0.91 -12.39
N ASP A 96 -15.11 -1.54 -11.27
CA ASP A 96 -15.60 -0.85 -10.07
C ASP A 96 -14.56 0.13 -9.51
N ILE A 97 -13.29 -0.32 -9.45
CA ILE A 97 -12.16 0.47 -8.97
C ILE A 97 -11.83 1.58 -9.98
N LEU A 98 -11.83 1.25 -11.27
CA LEU A 98 -11.65 2.23 -12.33
C LEU A 98 -12.68 3.35 -12.21
N SER A 99 -13.96 2.99 -12.08
CA SER A 99 -15.07 3.95 -11.91
C SER A 99 -14.86 4.85 -10.69
N GLN A 100 -14.42 4.29 -9.55
CA GLN A 100 -14.10 5.09 -8.37
C GLN A 100 -12.90 6.02 -8.59
N LEU A 101 -11.86 5.55 -9.29
CA LEU A 101 -10.69 6.34 -9.63
C LEU A 101 -11.00 7.48 -10.62
N GLU A 102 -12.00 7.31 -11.48
CA GLU A 102 -12.48 8.40 -12.34
C GLU A 102 -13.14 9.51 -11.52
N GLN A 103 -13.86 9.15 -10.46
CA GLN A 103 -14.55 10.11 -9.60
C GLN A 103 -13.60 10.80 -8.61
N GLN A 104 -12.73 10.05 -7.95
CA GLN A 104 -11.94 10.54 -6.81
C GLN A 104 -10.47 10.83 -7.14
N LYS A 105 -10.00 10.47 -8.35
CA LYS A 105 -8.59 10.53 -8.84
C LYS A 105 -7.59 9.70 -8.04
N LYS A 106 -7.83 9.49 -6.74
CA LYS A 106 -7.03 8.68 -5.82
C LYS A 106 -7.97 7.94 -4.88
N ILE A 107 -7.72 6.66 -4.68
CA ILE A 107 -8.41 5.85 -3.68
C ILE A 107 -7.40 5.06 -2.85
N GLU A 108 -7.70 4.81 -1.60
CA GLU A 108 -6.97 3.84 -0.77
C GLU A 108 -7.53 2.46 -1.06
N VAL A 109 -6.66 1.49 -1.35
CA VAL A 109 -7.07 0.11 -1.66
C VAL A 109 -6.76 -0.85 -0.51
N GLY A 110 -5.78 -0.53 0.31
CA GLY A 110 -5.51 -1.31 1.50
C GLY A 110 -4.50 -0.63 2.41
N ARG A 111 -4.48 -1.10 3.65
CA ARG A 111 -3.60 -0.61 4.70
C ARG A 111 -3.14 -1.77 5.56
N ILE A 112 -2.00 -1.59 6.22
CA ILE A 112 -1.59 -2.46 7.31
C ILE A 112 -2.22 -1.92 8.58
N GLU A 113 -2.95 -2.79 9.27
CA GLU A 113 -3.37 -2.56 10.64
C GLU A 113 -2.56 -3.50 11.54
N THR A 114 -1.60 -2.94 12.28
CA THR A 114 -1.02 -3.68 13.40
C THR A 114 -2.12 -3.82 14.44
N LYS A 115 -2.65 -5.04 14.62
CA LYS A 115 -3.51 -5.35 15.77
C LYS A 115 -2.74 -4.98 17.04
N ARG A 116 -3.24 -3.94 17.74
CA ARG A 116 -2.82 -3.61 19.10
C ARG A 116 -3.18 -4.75 20.06
#